data_AF-A0A7C3WKQ4-F1
#
_entry.id   AF-A0A7C3WKQ4-F1
#
_cell.length_a   1.000
_cell.length_b   1.000
_cell.length_c   1.000
_cell.angle_alpha   90.00
_cell.angle_beta   90.00
_cell.angle_gamma   90.00
#
_symmetry.space_group_name_H-M   'P 1'
#
loop_
_entity.id
_entity.type
_entity.pdbx_description
1 polymer ?
#
loop_
_entity_poly.entity_id
_entity_poly.type
_entity_poly.pdbx_seq_one_letter_code
_entity_poly.pdbx_strand_id
1 'polypeptide(L)' 'MADRSKIEWTQATWNPVTGCSKVSAGCKNCYAERMARRLQAMGNARYR' A
#
# COMPACT_ATOMS: atom_id res chain seq x y z
N MET A 1 1.24 4.07 -8.07
CA MET A 1 2.25 3.35 -8.86
C MET A 1 2.99 4.37 -9.68
N ALA A 2 4.23 4.07 -10.04
CA ALA A 2 5.08 4.99 -10.78
C ALA A 2 5.73 4.26 -11.95
N ASP A 3 5.55 4.81 -13.15
CA ASP A 3 6.05 4.29 -14.41
C ASP A 3 7.50 4.73 -14.68
N ARG A 4 8.06 5.58 -13.79
CA ARG A 4 9.45 6.03 -13.76
C ARG A 4 10.00 5.82 -12.35
N SER A 5 10.49 4.62 -12.09
CA SER A 5 11.10 4.24 -10.84
C SER A 5 12.48 4.87 -10.69
N LYS A 6 12.83 5.23 -9.45
CA LYS A 6 14.18 5.69 -9.06
C LYS A 6 15.09 4.55 -8.61
N ILE A 7 14.57 3.32 -8.62
CA ILE A 7 15.34 2.12 -8.27
C ILE A 7 16.18 1.77 -9.50
N GLU A 8 17.51 1.84 -9.35
CA GLU A 8 18.51 1.67 -10.43
C GLU A 8 18.20 0.54 -11.44
N TRP A 9 17.67 -0.59 -10.97
CA TRP A 9 17.50 -1.80 -11.76
C TRP A 9 16.09 -2.02 -12.34
N THR A 10 15.11 -1.15 -12.08
CA THR A 10 13.74 -1.29 -12.63
C THR A 10 13.16 0.03 -13.08
N GLN A 11 12.42 0.02 -14.19
CA GLN A 11 11.80 1.21 -14.77
C GLN A 11 10.46 1.57 -14.10
N ALA A 12 9.76 0.61 -13.50
CA ALA A 12 8.43 0.85 -12.92
C ALA A 12 8.23 0.08 -11.62
N THR A 13 7.34 0.60 -10.78
CA THR A 13 6.90 -0.07 -9.54
C THR A 13 5.42 -0.35 -9.56
N TRP A 14 5.07 -1.59 -9.23
CA TRP A 14 3.71 -2.08 -9.16
C TRP A 14 3.45 -2.67 -7.77
N ASN A 15 2.44 -2.14 -7.07
CA ASN A 15 1.86 -2.74 -5.88
C ASN A 15 0.58 -3.53 -6.22
N PRO A 16 0.64 -4.87 -6.34
CA PRO A 16 -0.49 -5.68 -6.83
C PRO A 16 -1.67 -5.75 -5.86
N VAL A 17 -1.49 -5.32 -4.61
CA VAL A 17 -2.50 -5.38 -3.55
C VAL A 17 -2.63 -4.06 -2.82
N THR A 18 -3.83 -3.75 -2.35
CA THR A 18 -4.13 -2.53 -1.59
C THR A 18 -5.07 -2.86 -0.44
N GLY A 19 -5.20 -1.94 0.52
CA GLY A 19 -5.99 -2.16 1.73
C GLY A 19 -5.25 -2.93 2.84
N CYS A 20 -5.99 -3.28 3.89
CA CYS A 20 -5.49 -4.04 5.02
C CYS A 20 -6.65 -4.77 5.72
N SER A 21 -6.56 -6.11 5.79
CA SER A 21 -7.44 -6.95 6.60
C SER A 21 -6.59 -7.65 7.66
N LYS A 22 -6.91 -7.47 8.95
CA LYS A 22 -6.15 -8.10 10.03
C LYS A 22 -6.43 -9.59 10.08
N VAL A 23 -5.38 -10.40 9.99
CA VAL A 23 -5.48 -11.87 9.98
C VAL A 23 -4.97 -12.51 11.27
N SER A 24 -4.03 -11.88 11.98
CA SER A 24 -3.44 -12.44 13.21
C SER A 24 -2.86 -11.35 14.12
N ALA A 25 -2.39 -11.74 15.30
CA ALA A 25 -1.69 -10.87 16.24
C ALA A 25 -0.43 -10.21 15.64
N GLY A 26 0.16 -10.80 14.60
CA GLY A 26 1.30 -10.23 13.87
C GLY A 26 1.00 -8.90 13.17
N CYS A 27 -0.28 -8.59 12.92
CA CYS A 27 -0.68 -7.34 12.30
C CYS A 27 -0.56 -6.11 13.23
N LYS A 28 -0.31 -6.30 14.53
CA LYS A 28 -0.40 -5.23 15.56
C LYS A 28 0.41 -3.97 15.24
N ASN A 29 1.57 -4.12 14.58
CA ASN A 29 2.46 -3.01 14.23
C ASN A 29 2.71 -2.90 12.71
N CYS A 30 1.77 -3.39 11.89
CA CYS A 30 1.93 -3.41 10.44
C CYS A 30 1.91 -1.98 9.84
N TYR A 31 2.98 -1.60 9.14
CA TYR A 31 3.07 -0.29 8.51
C TYR A 31 1.99 -0.09 7.43
N ALA A 32 1.61 -1.16 6.74
CA ALA A 32 0.62 -1.15 5.66
C ALA A 32 -0.78 -0.81 6.17
N GLU A 33 -1.12 -1.18 7.42
CA GLU A 33 -2.39 -0.82 8.05
C GLU A 33 -2.57 0.70 8.13
N ARG A 34 -1.55 1.40 8.64
CA ARG A 34 -1.59 2.86 8.79
C ARG A 34 -1.75 3.54 7.44
N MET A 35 -1.04 3.04 6.42
CA MET A 35 -1.11 3.58 5.07
C MET A 35 -2.48 3.30 4.42
N ALA A 36 -3.02 2.11 4.59
CA ALA A 36 -4.35 1.75 4.09
C ALA A 36 -5.43 2.66 4.67
N ARG A 37 -5.47 2.84 6.00
CA ARG A 37 -6.42 3.74 6.68
C ARG A 37 -6.30 5.18 6.16
N ARG A 38 -5.07 5.69 6.02
CA ARG A 38 -4.82 7.04 5.50
C ARG A 38 -5.35 7.22 4.08
N LEU A 39 -5.03 6.29 3.18
CA LEU A 39 -5.40 6.40 1.77
C LEU A 39 -6.90 6.19 1.54
N GLN A 40 -7.54 5.34 2.35
CA GLN A 40 -9.00 5.20 2.38
C GLN A 40 -9.67 6.50 2.85
N ALA A 41 -9.18 7.13 3.93
CA ALA A 41 -9.70 8.42 4.42
C ALA A 41 -9.51 9.57 3.40
N MET A 42 -8.47 9.50 2.57
CA MET A 42 -8.25 10.44 1.46
C MET A 42 -9.13 10.16 0.24
N GLY A 43 -9.98 9.13 0.28
CA GLY A 43 -10.89 8.79 -0.82
C GLY A 43 -10.21 8.16 -2.04
N ASN A 44 -9.01 7.58 -1.87
CA ASN A 44 -8.32 6.92 -2.97
C ASN A 44 -9.14 5.73 -3.48
N ALA A 45 -9.54 5.76 -4.76
CA ALA A 45 -10.42 4.75 -5.36
C ALA A 45 -9.88 3.31 -5.26
N ARG A 46 -8.56 3.13 -5.16
CA ARG A 46 -7.94 1.81 -4.99
C ARG A 46 -8.07 1.25 -3.57
N TYR A 47 -8.36 2.10 -2.58
CA TYR A 47 -8.47 1.73 -1.17
C TYR A 47 -9.92 1.82 -0.65
N ARG A 48 -10.90 1.67 -1.55
CA ARG A 48 -12.33 1.64 -1.21
C ARG A 48 -12.75 0.28 -0.67
#